data_AF-A0A7G8E164-F1
#
_entry.id   AF-A0A7G8E164-F1
#
_cell.length_a   1.000
_cell.length_b   1.000
_cell.length_c   1.000
_cell.angle_alpha   90.00
_cell.angle_beta   90.00
_cell.angle_gamma   90.00
#
_symmetry.space_group_name_H-M   'P 1'
#
loop_
_entity.id
_entity.type
_entity.pdbx_description
1 polymer ?
#
loop_
_entity_poly.entity_id
_entity_poly.type
_entity_poly.pdbx_seq_one_letter_code
_entity_poly.pdbx_strand_id
1 'polypeptide(L)'
;MKADQDFSVQIDSAVANYRSNPQRLRRLTRQLRHPDTRQLCRKCAEQLLELEPKSIEAISSLIFSYTGKKSRTQLLRTTLDYAHQRAEGDPKLLDKILTNVDNRLNDEERSAFDELLRNYANEAKQISRRKAINLEAQKRLLKRSDIEANSCDVISVASNEGPYIAEFIHHYIYQGFTNLFIGLNNDYSGATGPIVEAIRAHFPQVHLINTDPEHQQDQQRGSYTRLYEVASRTSTSSHCMVVDVDESWVAYPFSTTIREFLSAHSKADVISSNWLHCHGANLFDNCLDLSNTHLRLTDQFKSLFRYGIAVTDLGAHVPWVLGEPEILHMSSDGINVNSTAVNGLRRLRKRGVKASINTTNTSWVIHRHTRSELEYASKLLHPDVNKQEIPFKPNRMGYLLPKESLESRQLASNLFGPSRQPPQAYRDSLQAFIERCGIHDLIRAARAEIGEDPINKRIKTMHPDDISNNRSIWTRTFRGTRFLKLLEQRSSTSAPSKKA
;
A
#
# COMPACT_ATOMS: atom_id res chain seq x y z
N MET A 1 9.22 40.17 -2.76
CA MET A 1 7.95 40.80 -2.29
C MET A 1 7.36 41.78 -3.29
N LYS A 2 7.96 42.96 -3.56
CA LYS A 2 7.38 43.92 -4.51
C LYS A 2 7.30 43.37 -5.95
N ALA A 3 8.37 42.75 -6.43
CA ALA A 3 8.40 42.09 -7.74
C ALA A 3 7.38 40.93 -7.87
N ASP A 4 7.14 40.18 -6.79
CA ASP A 4 6.18 39.06 -6.79
C ASP A 4 4.73 39.55 -6.87
N GLN A 5 4.43 40.68 -6.21
CA GLN A 5 3.13 41.35 -6.30
C GLN A 5 2.88 41.85 -7.72
N ASP A 6 3.89 42.48 -8.35
CA ASP A 6 3.79 42.98 -9.73
C ASP A 6 3.52 41.85 -10.73
N PHE A 7 4.20 40.70 -10.59
CA PHE A 7 3.94 39.53 -11.44
C PHE A 7 2.57 38.89 -11.19
N SER A 8 2.10 38.83 -9.93
CA SER A 8 0.75 38.30 -9.67
C SER A 8 -0.32 39.14 -10.34
N VAL A 9 -0.23 40.46 -10.26
CA VAL A 9 -1.16 41.38 -10.94
C VAL A 9 -1.11 41.20 -12.46
N GLN A 10 0.09 41.01 -13.03
CA GLN A 10 0.24 40.74 -14.46
C GLN A 10 -0.38 39.41 -14.89
N ILE A 11 -0.25 38.35 -14.07
CA ILE A 11 -0.88 37.05 -14.31
C ILE A 11 -2.40 37.20 -14.29
N ASP A 12 -2.96 37.80 -13.23
CA ASP A 12 -4.42 37.94 -13.07
C ASP A 12 -5.00 38.81 -14.20
N SER A 13 -4.30 39.87 -14.61
CA SER A 13 -4.65 40.68 -15.79
C SER A 13 -4.58 39.89 -17.10
N ALA A 14 -3.59 39.02 -17.28
CA ALA A 14 -3.46 38.20 -18.49
C ALA A 14 -4.55 37.11 -18.56
N VAL A 15 -4.96 36.55 -17.43
CA VAL A 15 -6.08 35.60 -17.32
C VAL A 15 -7.41 36.28 -17.66
N ALA A 16 -7.67 37.46 -17.08
CA ALA A 16 -8.90 38.21 -17.37
C ALA A 16 -9.01 38.57 -18.87
N ASN A 17 -7.88 38.86 -19.51
CA ASN A 17 -7.79 39.23 -20.93
C ASN A 17 -7.48 38.04 -21.86
N TYR A 18 -7.64 36.80 -21.40
CA TYR A 18 -7.17 35.64 -22.15
C TYR A 18 -7.82 35.53 -23.54
N ARG A 19 -9.13 35.80 -23.62
CA ARG A 19 -9.90 35.71 -24.87
C ARG A 19 -9.42 36.69 -25.94
N SER A 20 -8.92 37.87 -25.54
CA SER A 20 -8.43 38.90 -26.46
C SER A 20 -6.94 38.80 -26.74
N ASN A 21 -6.14 38.26 -25.81
CA ASN A 21 -4.70 38.11 -25.99
C ASN A 21 -4.13 36.85 -25.29
N PRO A 22 -4.34 35.65 -25.87
CA PRO A 22 -3.87 34.40 -25.29
C PRO A 22 -2.33 34.31 -25.24
N GLN A 23 -1.64 35.01 -26.15
CA GLN A 23 -0.18 35.02 -26.21
C GLN A 23 0.47 35.64 -24.97
N ARG A 24 -0.19 36.62 -24.34
CA ARG A 24 0.32 37.28 -23.14
C ARG A 24 0.49 36.29 -21.99
N LEU A 25 -0.53 35.48 -21.70
CA LEU A 25 -0.47 34.48 -20.63
C LEU A 25 0.60 33.41 -20.96
N ARG A 26 0.59 32.87 -22.18
CA ARG A 26 1.62 31.90 -22.63
C ARG A 26 3.05 32.44 -22.51
N ARG A 27 3.28 33.72 -22.83
CA ARG A 27 4.60 34.37 -22.67
C ARG A 27 4.99 34.50 -21.21
N LEU A 28 4.07 34.97 -20.34
CA LEU A 28 4.31 35.06 -18.90
C LEU A 28 4.65 33.68 -18.31
N THR A 29 3.88 32.64 -18.65
CA THR A 29 4.13 31.25 -18.21
C THR A 29 5.53 30.77 -18.58
N ARG A 30 6.08 31.16 -19.74
CA ARG A 30 7.46 30.84 -20.15
C ARG A 30 8.50 31.68 -19.40
N GLN A 31 8.27 32.98 -19.23
CA GLN A 31 9.19 33.89 -18.57
C GLN A 31 9.39 33.55 -17.09
N LEU A 32 8.35 33.02 -16.45
CA LEU A 32 8.39 32.59 -15.05
C LEU A 32 9.13 31.26 -14.83
N ARG A 33 9.71 30.61 -15.87
CA ARG A 33 10.57 29.44 -15.68
C ARG A 33 11.96 29.83 -15.19
N HIS A 34 12.01 30.35 -13.96
CA HIS A 34 13.22 30.74 -13.26
C HIS A 34 13.17 30.21 -11.81
N PRO A 35 14.31 29.83 -11.18
CA PRO A 35 14.34 29.35 -9.80
C PRO A 35 13.59 30.26 -8.81
N ASP A 36 13.76 31.58 -8.93
CA ASP A 36 13.16 32.56 -8.02
C ASP A 36 11.65 32.76 -8.21
N THR A 37 11.09 32.36 -9.35
CA THR A 37 9.67 32.59 -9.69
C THR A 37 8.85 31.31 -9.77
N ARG A 38 9.37 30.16 -9.28
CA ARG A 38 8.71 28.84 -9.34
C ARG A 38 7.26 28.84 -8.83
N GLN A 39 6.97 29.56 -7.74
CA GLN A 39 5.60 29.64 -7.20
C GLN A 39 4.64 30.37 -8.15
N LEU A 40 5.08 31.49 -8.73
CA LEU A 40 4.31 32.26 -9.70
C LEU A 40 4.17 31.49 -11.02
N CYS A 41 5.23 30.80 -11.44
CA CYS A 41 5.24 29.90 -12.59
C CYS A 41 4.15 28.84 -12.48
N ARG A 42 4.06 28.20 -11.29
CA ARG A 42 3.01 27.22 -11.01
C ARG A 42 1.62 27.83 -11.10
N LYS A 43 1.35 28.94 -10.40
CA LYS A 43 0.05 29.62 -10.43
C LYS A 43 -0.36 29.97 -11.87
N CYS A 44 0.57 30.52 -12.64
CA CYS A 44 0.34 30.90 -14.02
C CYS A 44 0.08 29.69 -14.94
N ALA A 45 0.82 28.59 -14.74
CA ALA A 45 0.63 27.35 -15.49
C ALA A 45 -0.71 26.68 -15.17
N GLU A 46 -1.13 26.65 -13.90
CA GLU A 46 -2.44 26.12 -13.47
C GLU A 46 -3.59 26.89 -14.14
N GLN A 47 -3.56 28.23 -14.10
CA GLN A 47 -4.57 29.05 -14.77
C GLN A 47 -4.54 28.89 -16.31
N LEU A 48 -3.36 28.73 -16.91
CA LEU A 48 -3.27 28.47 -18.34
C LEU A 48 -3.82 27.09 -18.71
N LEU A 49 -3.69 26.07 -17.85
CA LEU A 49 -4.30 24.74 -18.08
C LEU A 49 -5.82 24.77 -17.95
N GLU A 50 -6.39 25.60 -17.08
CA GLU A 50 -7.85 25.77 -16.99
C GLU A 50 -8.43 26.36 -18.28
N LEU A 51 -7.71 27.29 -18.91
CA LEU A 51 -8.10 27.96 -20.15
C LEU A 51 -7.71 27.17 -21.39
N GLU A 52 -6.57 26.49 -21.35
CA GLU A 52 -5.98 25.67 -22.42
C GLU A 52 -5.44 24.35 -21.88
N PRO A 53 -6.30 23.34 -21.70
CA PRO A 53 -5.87 22.05 -21.14
C PRO A 53 -4.72 21.43 -21.93
N LYS A 54 -4.66 21.65 -23.25
CA LYS A 54 -3.63 21.05 -24.13
C LYS A 54 -2.33 21.87 -24.27
N SER A 55 -2.14 22.91 -23.46
CA SER A 55 -1.00 23.85 -23.57
C SER A 55 0.34 23.22 -23.19
N ILE A 56 1.25 23.08 -24.17
CA ILE A 56 2.62 22.57 -23.96
C ILE A 56 3.36 23.47 -22.96
N GLU A 57 3.18 24.78 -23.09
CA GLU A 57 3.83 25.80 -22.29
C GLU A 57 3.41 25.68 -20.83
N ALA A 58 2.13 25.44 -20.58
CA ALA A 58 1.62 25.23 -19.23
C ALA A 58 2.16 23.94 -18.63
N ILE A 59 2.14 22.82 -19.38
CA ILE A 59 2.66 21.53 -18.92
C ILE A 59 4.16 21.62 -18.60
N SER A 60 4.97 22.13 -19.52
CA SER A 60 6.41 22.33 -19.29
C SER A 60 6.68 23.23 -18.10
N SER A 61 5.95 24.35 -17.95
CA SER A 61 6.13 25.25 -16.80
C SER A 61 5.69 24.62 -15.47
N LEU A 62 4.67 23.76 -15.49
CA LEU A 62 4.22 23.02 -14.32
C LEU A 62 5.25 21.98 -13.88
N ILE A 63 5.79 21.18 -14.83
CA ILE A 63 6.90 20.24 -14.58
C ILE A 63 8.08 21.01 -14.01
N PHE A 64 8.52 22.08 -14.69
CA PHE A 64 9.61 22.93 -14.23
C PHE A 64 9.37 23.39 -12.80
N SER A 65 8.18 23.91 -12.47
CA SER A 65 7.90 24.44 -11.12
C SER A 65 8.10 23.42 -9.99
N TYR A 66 7.98 22.12 -10.29
CA TYR A 66 8.11 21.03 -9.33
C TYR A 66 9.51 20.38 -9.22
N THR A 67 10.47 20.73 -10.09
CA THR A 67 11.83 20.14 -10.09
C THR A 67 12.79 20.65 -9.00
N GLY A 68 12.41 21.65 -8.19
CA GLY A 68 13.32 22.30 -7.22
C GLY A 68 13.63 21.47 -5.96
N LYS A 69 14.57 21.97 -5.13
CA LYS A 69 15.16 21.30 -3.93
C LYS A 69 14.19 20.70 -2.91
N LYS A 70 12.93 21.14 -2.88
CA LYS A 70 11.83 20.51 -2.13
C LYS A 70 10.87 19.82 -3.11
N SER A 71 11.37 18.82 -3.83
CA SER A 71 10.61 18.22 -4.92
C SER A 71 9.28 17.69 -4.39
N ARG A 72 8.19 18.15 -5.00
CA ARG A 72 6.87 17.57 -4.75
C ARG A 72 6.74 16.38 -5.68
N THR A 73 7.51 15.32 -5.41
CA THR A 73 7.71 14.17 -6.31
C THR A 73 6.40 13.61 -6.87
N GLN A 74 5.33 13.60 -6.06
CA GLN A 74 4.00 13.17 -6.49
C GLN A 74 3.35 14.12 -7.51
N LEU A 75 3.46 15.44 -7.33
CA LEU A 75 2.91 16.42 -8.29
C LEU A 75 3.70 16.44 -9.60
N LEU A 76 5.04 16.36 -9.49
CA LEU A 76 5.91 16.24 -10.66
C LEU A 76 5.54 15.00 -11.48
N ARG A 77 5.39 13.85 -10.82
CA ARG A 77 4.94 12.61 -11.45
C ARG A 77 3.57 12.74 -12.13
N THR A 78 2.58 13.31 -11.43
CA THR A 78 1.24 13.54 -12.00
C THR A 78 1.32 14.42 -13.26
N THR A 79 2.23 15.39 -13.26
CA THR A 79 2.43 16.27 -14.42
C THR A 79 3.18 15.57 -15.56
N LEU A 80 4.12 14.67 -15.26
CA LEU A 80 4.78 13.82 -16.26
C LEU A 80 3.79 12.83 -16.89
N ASP A 81 2.90 12.23 -16.10
CA ASP A 81 1.80 11.39 -16.61
C ASP A 81 0.92 12.18 -17.59
N TYR A 82 0.61 13.44 -17.25
CA TYR A 82 -0.13 14.34 -18.12
C TYR A 82 0.62 14.68 -19.42
N ALA A 83 1.93 14.93 -19.33
CA ALA A 83 2.78 15.19 -20.48
C ALA A 83 2.87 13.98 -21.43
N HIS A 84 3.08 12.79 -20.88
CA HIS A 84 3.12 11.52 -21.63
C HIS A 84 1.80 11.26 -22.35
N GLN A 85 0.68 11.43 -21.67
CA GLN A 85 -0.64 11.27 -22.29
C GLN A 85 -0.87 12.30 -23.40
N ARG A 86 -0.48 13.57 -23.18
CA ARG A 86 -0.63 14.60 -24.22
C ARG A 86 0.18 14.28 -25.47
N ALA A 87 1.31 13.60 -25.29
CA ALA A 87 2.20 13.11 -26.32
C ALA A 87 1.91 11.69 -26.78
N GLU A 88 0.79 11.08 -26.37
CA GLU A 88 0.41 9.75 -26.82
C GLU A 88 0.27 9.75 -28.35
N GLY A 89 1.05 8.88 -29.02
CA GLY A 89 1.15 8.83 -30.48
C GLY A 89 2.08 9.88 -31.12
N ASP A 90 2.68 10.78 -30.35
CA ASP A 90 3.66 11.77 -30.82
C ASP A 90 4.86 11.90 -29.85
N PRO A 91 5.88 11.02 -29.99
CA PRO A 91 7.08 11.08 -29.16
C PRO A 91 7.82 12.42 -29.23
N LYS A 92 7.74 13.14 -30.36
CA LYS A 92 8.39 14.44 -30.53
C LYS A 92 7.76 15.51 -29.64
N LEU A 93 6.47 15.38 -29.34
CA LEU A 93 5.78 16.29 -28.45
C LEU A 93 6.25 16.14 -26.99
N LEU A 94 6.44 14.89 -26.53
CA LEU A 94 7.00 14.64 -25.20
C LEU A 94 8.42 15.20 -25.10
N ASP A 95 9.25 14.89 -26.09
CA ASP A 95 10.62 15.39 -26.17
C ASP A 95 10.64 16.93 -26.07
N LYS A 96 9.81 17.61 -26.87
CA LYS A 96 9.65 19.07 -26.79
C LYS A 96 9.23 19.57 -25.41
N ILE A 97 8.30 18.89 -24.73
CA ILE A 97 7.88 19.26 -23.36
C ILE A 97 9.05 19.15 -22.39
N LEU A 98 9.82 18.07 -22.47
CA LEU A 98 10.94 17.79 -21.58
C LEU A 98 12.14 18.70 -21.87
N THR A 99 12.51 18.92 -23.13
CA THR A 99 13.56 19.87 -23.56
C THR A 99 13.25 21.28 -23.07
N ASN A 100 11.97 21.70 -23.08
CA ASN A 100 11.56 23.00 -22.55
C ASN A 100 11.84 23.14 -21.05
N VAL A 101 11.69 22.06 -20.28
CA VAL A 101 11.98 22.04 -18.84
C VAL A 101 13.49 22.06 -18.64
N ASP A 102 14.17 21.12 -19.30
CA ASP A 102 15.60 20.87 -19.21
C ASP A 102 16.45 22.12 -19.53
N ASN A 103 16.10 22.89 -20.56
CA ASN A 103 16.75 24.16 -20.91
C ASN A 103 16.66 25.27 -19.85
N ARG A 104 15.91 25.06 -18.75
CA ARG A 104 15.70 26.03 -17.67
C ARG A 104 16.25 25.56 -16.32
N LEU A 105 16.78 24.35 -16.25
CA LEU A 105 17.38 23.79 -15.04
C LEU A 105 18.87 24.15 -14.97
N ASN A 106 19.37 24.43 -13.76
CA ASN A 106 20.81 24.44 -13.50
C ASN A 106 21.35 23.00 -13.42
N ASP A 107 22.67 22.82 -13.34
CA ASP A 107 23.31 21.50 -13.43
C ASP A 107 22.90 20.52 -12.30
N GLU A 108 22.72 21.03 -11.08
CA GLU A 108 22.24 20.24 -9.93
C GLU A 108 20.81 19.76 -10.18
N GLU A 109 19.93 20.67 -10.59
CA GLU A 109 18.52 20.38 -10.90
C GLU A 109 18.37 19.46 -12.11
N ARG A 110 19.21 19.64 -13.14
CA ARG A 110 19.25 18.82 -14.35
C ARG A 110 19.62 17.38 -14.01
N SER A 111 20.69 17.18 -13.25
CA SER A 111 21.13 15.84 -12.84
C SER A 111 20.03 15.10 -12.05
N ALA A 112 19.39 15.79 -11.11
CA ALA A 112 18.27 15.25 -10.34
C ALA A 112 17.03 14.97 -11.21
N PHE A 113 16.74 15.84 -12.19
CA PHE A 113 15.64 15.68 -13.12
C PHE A 113 15.85 14.49 -14.07
N ASP A 114 17.07 14.31 -14.60
CA ASP A 114 17.43 13.19 -15.46
C ASP A 114 17.31 11.84 -14.72
N GLU A 115 17.74 11.78 -13.46
CA GLU A 115 17.54 10.60 -12.62
C GLU A 115 16.04 10.31 -12.42
N LEU A 116 15.25 11.35 -12.17
CA LEU A 116 13.81 11.22 -12.03
C LEU A 116 13.14 10.74 -13.32
N LEU A 117 13.54 11.26 -14.48
CA LEU A 117 13.03 10.81 -15.77
C LEU A 117 13.38 9.35 -16.07
N ARG A 118 14.61 8.92 -15.75
CA ARG A 118 15.00 7.49 -15.85
C ARG A 118 14.12 6.61 -14.96
N ASN A 119 13.92 7.02 -13.71
CA ASN A 119 13.07 6.29 -12.76
C ASN A 119 11.60 6.25 -13.24
N TYR A 120 11.08 7.36 -13.75
CA TYR A 120 9.75 7.46 -14.32
C TYR A 120 9.57 6.52 -15.53
N ALA A 121 10.51 6.54 -16.48
CA ALA A 121 10.46 5.69 -17.68
C ALA A 121 10.51 4.20 -17.32
N ASN A 122 11.35 3.82 -16.36
CA ASN A 122 11.42 2.46 -15.84
C ASN A 122 10.06 2.06 -15.23
N GLU A 123 9.50 2.89 -14.36
CA GLU A 123 8.20 2.62 -13.74
C GLU A 123 7.06 2.54 -14.77
N ALA A 124 7.04 3.40 -15.78
CA ALA A 124 6.05 3.38 -16.86
C ALA A 124 6.12 2.06 -17.66
N LYS A 125 7.33 1.56 -17.93
CA LYS A 125 7.54 0.24 -18.58
C LYS A 125 7.00 -0.89 -17.70
N GLN A 126 7.27 -0.86 -16.39
CA GLN A 126 6.77 -1.84 -15.43
C GLN A 126 5.24 -1.84 -15.33
N ILE A 127 4.63 -0.65 -15.24
CA ILE A 127 3.16 -0.49 -15.24
C ILE A 127 2.56 -1.05 -16.53
N SER A 128 3.16 -0.74 -17.69
CA SER A 128 2.68 -1.23 -18.99
C SER A 128 2.74 -2.75 -19.09
N ARG A 129 3.82 -3.37 -18.59
CA ARG A 129 3.95 -4.83 -18.50
C ARG A 129 2.87 -5.44 -17.62
N ARG A 130 2.69 -4.93 -16.38
CA ARG A 130 1.67 -5.45 -15.45
C ARG A 130 0.26 -5.29 -16.02
N LYS A 131 -0.01 -4.16 -16.68
CA LYS A 131 -1.28 -3.94 -17.41
C LYS A 131 -1.52 -5.03 -18.45
N ALA A 132 -0.53 -5.35 -19.28
CA ALA A 132 -0.68 -6.41 -20.28
C ALA A 132 -1.00 -7.78 -19.64
N ILE A 133 -0.28 -8.14 -18.56
CA ILE A 133 -0.50 -9.41 -17.84
C ILE A 133 -1.89 -9.46 -17.21
N ASN A 134 -2.30 -8.40 -16.51
CA ASN A 134 -3.59 -8.33 -15.82
C ASN A 134 -4.78 -8.34 -16.79
N LEU A 135 -4.67 -7.65 -17.94
CA LEU A 135 -5.71 -7.69 -18.97
C LEU A 135 -5.81 -9.07 -19.64
N GLU A 136 -4.69 -9.78 -19.82
CA GLU A 136 -4.73 -11.14 -20.33
C GLU A 136 -5.31 -12.13 -19.31
N ALA A 137 -5.01 -11.94 -18.02
CA ALA A 137 -5.66 -12.67 -16.93
C ALA A 137 -7.17 -12.41 -16.89
N GLN A 138 -7.60 -11.16 -17.08
CA GLN A 138 -9.02 -10.80 -17.19
C GLN A 138 -9.70 -11.53 -18.35
N LYS A 139 -9.09 -11.59 -19.54
CA LYS A 139 -9.66 -12.32 -20.68
C LYS A 139 -9.89 -13.80 -20.37
N ARG A 140 -8.97 -14.44 -19.62
CA ARG A 140 -9.17 -15.82 -19.16
C ARG A 140 -10.35 -15.91 -18.19
N LEU A 141 -10.40 -15.02 -17.20
CA LEU A 141 -11.45 -15.00 -16.18
C LEU A 141 -12.86 -14.81 -16.77
N LEU A 142 -12.99 -13.99 -17.83
CA LEU A 142 -14.25 -13.74 -18.54
C LEU A 142 -14.71 -14.93 -19.40
N LYS A 143 -13.83 -15.87 -19.73
CA LYS A 143 -14.14 -17.07 -20.54
C LYS A 143 -14.48 -18.30 -19.70
N ARG A 144 -14.42 -18.20 -18.37
CA ARG A 144 -14.73 -19.32 -17.47
C ARG A 144 -16.22 -19.65 -17.55
N SER A 145 -16.56 -20.94 -17.69
CA SER A 145 -17.93 -21.44 -17.63
C SER A 145 -18.38 -21.70 -16.19
N ASP A 146 -17.45 -22.09 -15.32
CA ASP A 146 -17.77 -22.65 -14.00
C ASP A 146 -17.51 -21.61 -12.91
N ILE A 147 -18.30 -20.53 -12.90
CA ILE A 147 -18.18 -19.47 -11.90
C ILE A 147 -19.08 -19.81 -10.70
N GLU A 148 -18.45 -20.02 -9.56
CA GLU A 148 -19.15 -20.15 -8.29
C GLU A 148 -19.67 -18.77 -7.85
N ALA A 149 -20.98 -18.64 -7.66
CA ALA A 149 -21.59 -17.37 -7.28
C ALA A 149 -21.25 -16.98 -5.83
N ASN A 150 -20.98 -15.70 -5.61
CA ASN A 150 -20.69 -15.10 -4.30
C ASN A 150 -19.49 -15.75 -3.57
N SER A 151 -18.59 -16.42 -4.28
CA SER A 151 -17.31 -16.88 -3.74
C SER A 151 -16.19 -15.86 -3.94
N CYS A 152 -15.17 -15.94 -3.09
CA CYS A 152 -14.04 -15.02 -3.10
C CYS A 152 -12.73 -15.74 -2.85
N ASP A 153 -11.72 -15.43 -3.67
CA ASP A 153 -10.35 -15.84 -3.40
C ASP A 153 -9.57 -14.79 -2.61
N VAL A 154 -8.56 -15.25 -1.89
CA VAL A 154 -7.57 -14.40 -1.23
C VAL A 154 -6.28 -14.41 -2.04
N ILE A 155 -5.71 -13.22 -2.25
CA ILE A 155 -4.38 -13.02 -2.81
C ILE A 155 -3.53 -12.32 -1.75
N SER A 156 -2.44 -12.95 -1.35
CA SER A 156 -1.57 -12.42 -0.29
C SER A 156 -0.10 -12.64 -0.60
N VAL A 157 0.75 -11.79 -0.06
CA VAL A 157 2.21 -11.89 -0.17
C VAL A 157 2.78 -12.01 1.24
N ALA A 158 3.62 -13.01 1.47
CA ALA A 158 4.17 -13.36 2.76
C ALA A 158 5.70 -13.32 2.73
N SER A 159 6.30 -12.63 3.70
CA SER A 159 7.74 -12.53 3.89
C SER A 159 8.08 -12.64 5.38
N ASN A 160 8.71 -13.75 5.77
CA ASN A 160 9.00 -14.06 7.18
C ASN A 160 7.77 -14.04 8.09
N GLU A 161 6.64 -14.54 7.60
CA GLU A 161 5.36 -14.54 8.32
C GLU A 161 5.06 -15.88 9.01
N GLY A 162 6.04 -16.79 9.09
CA GLY A 162 5.93 -18.08 9.79
C GLY A 162 5.23 -18.03 11.17
N PRO A 163 5.46 -17.03 12.04
CA PRO A 163 4.78 -16.97 13.34
C PRO A 163 3.26 -16.73 13.29
N TYR A 164 2.73 -16.26 12.15
CA TYR A 164 1.34 -15.78 11.99
C TYR A 164 0.60 -16.41 10.81
N ILE A 165 1.30 -17.02 9.85
CA ILE A 165 0.73 -17.47 8.59
C ILE A 165 -0.38 -18.51 8.79
N ALA A 166 -0.28 -19.34 9.84
CA ALA A 166 -1.31 -20.32 10.19
C ALA A 166 -2.63 -19.64 10.64
N GLU A 167 -2.55 -18.59 11.47
CA GLU A 167 -3.73 -17.83 11.91
C GLU A 167 -4.40 -17.13 10.71
N PHE A 168 -3.59 -16.56 9.81
CA PHE A 168 -4.09 -15.95 8.58
C PHE A 168 -4.83 -16.97 7.71
N ILE A 169 -4.22 -18.11 7.41
CA ILE A 169 -4.84 -19.13 6.55
C ILE A 169 -6.13 -19.68 7.19
N HIS A 170 -6.08 -20.04 8.47
CA HIS A 170 -7.25 -20.50 9.21
C HIS A 170 -8.40 -19.49 9.14
N HIS A 171 -8.11 -18.21 9.38
CA HIS A 171 -9.12 -17.17 9.41
C HIS A 171 -9.90 -17.08 8.09
N TYR A 172 -9.22 -17.02 6.95
CA TYR A 172 -9.89 -16.90 5.66
C TYR A 172 -10.62 -18.19 5.24
N ILE A 173 -10.11 -19.38 5.62
CA ILE A 173 -10.84 -20.63 5.46
C ILE A 173 -12.11 -20.63 6.33
N TYR A 174 -12.02 -20.20 7.58
CA TYR A 174 -13.15 -20.11 8.51
C TYR A 174 -14.24 -19.15 8.01
N GLN A 175 -13.84 -18.03 7.38
CA GLN A 175 -14.76 -17.07 6.77
C GLN A 175 -15.35 -17.52 5.42
N GLY A 176 -14.97 -18.70 4.93
CA GLY A 176 -15.54 -19.31 3.72
C GLY A 176 -14.92 -18.82 2.41
N PHE A 177 -13.70 -18.28 2.42
CA PHE A 177 -12.99 -17.95 1.18
C PHE A 177 -12.58 -19.24 0.45
N THR A 178 -12.69 -19.22 -0.88
CA THR A 178 -12.57 -20.44 -1.70
C THR A 178 -11.12 -20.87 -1.85
N ASN A 179 -10.27 -20.01 -2.41
CA ASN A 179 -8.84 -20.30 -2.59
C ASN A 179 -7.97 -19.23 -1.93
N LEU A 180 -6.79 -19.62 -1.46
CA LEU A 180 -5.78 -18.72 -0.90
C LEU A 180 -4.50 -18.82 -1.75
N PHE A 181 -4.21 -17.77 -2.53
CA PHE A 181 -2.99 -17.65 -3.32
C PHE A 181 -1.95 -16.85 -2.54
N ILE A 182 -0.95 -17.55 -1.98
CA ILE A 182 0.08 -16.99 -1.12
C ILE A 182 1.39 -16.92 -1.90
N GLY A 183 1.82 -15.70 -2.20
CA GLY A 183 3.14 -15.43 -2.77
C GLY A 183 4.19 -15.40 -1.68
N LEU A 184 5.10 -16.36 -1.67
CA LEU A 184 6.28 -16.32 -0.83
C LEU A 184 7.31 -15.39 -1.49
N ASN A 185 7.83 -14.44 -0.74
CA ASN A 185 8.94 -13.60 -1.16
C ASN A 185 9.83 -13.25 0.03
N ASN A 186 11.14 -13.12 -0.20
CA ASN A 186 12.08 -12.63 0.81
C ASN A 186 11.97 -13.38 2.16
N ASP A 187 11.72 -14.70 2.15
CA ASP A 187 11.59 -15.51 3.37
C ASP A 187 12.97 -15.99 3.86
N TYR A 188 13.73 -15.07 4.43
CA TYR A 188 15.05 -15.33 5.00
C TYR A 188 15.01 -16.25 6.23
N SER A 189 13.85 -16.35 6.90
CA SER A 189 13.65 -17.23 8.03
C SER A 189 13.57 -18.71 7.63
N GLY A 190 13.16 -18.98 6.38
CA GLY A 190 12.84 -20.33 5.90
C GLY A 190 11.65 -21.00 6.62
N ALA A 191 10.96 -20.30 7.52
CA ALA A 191 9.92 -20.87 8.35
C ALA A 191 8.52 -20.76 7.73
N THR A 192 8.29 -19.78 6.85
CA THR A 192 6.95 -19.53 6.31
C THR A 192 6.53 -20.63 5.33
N GLY A 193 7.41 -20.97 4.38
CA GLY A 193 7.13 -21.99 3.36
C GLY A 193 6.71 -23.36 3.92
N PRO A 194 7.51 -23.98 4.84
CA PRO A 194 7.18 -25.27 5.43
C PRO A 194 5.83 -25.33 6.14
N ILE A 195 5.44 -24.24 6.83
CA ILE A 195 4.13 -24.16 7.49
C ILE A 195 3.01 -24.18 6.45
N VAL A 196 3.14 -23.40 5.37
CA VAL A 196 2.12 -23.34 4.31
C VAL A 196 2.01 -24.68 3.57
N GLU A 197 3.12 -25.36 3.28
CA GLU A 197 3.09 -26.68 2.62
C GLU A 197 2.43 -27.75 3.51
N ALA A 198 2.71 -27.75 4.81
CA ALA A 198 2.04 -28.66 5.75
C ALA A 198 0.52 -28.42 5.80
N ILE A 199 0.08 -27.14 5.78
CA ILE A 199 -1.33 -26.79 5.71
C ILE A 199 -1.95 -27.27 4.39
N ARG A 200 -1.30 -27.00 3.25
CA ARG A 200 -1.78 -27.36 1.91
C ARG A 200 -2.01 -28.86 1.75
N ALA A 201 -1.23 -29.70 2.43
CA ALA A 201 -1.42 -31.16 2.41
C ALA A 201 -2.82 -31.59 2.92
N HIS A 202 -3.45 -30.78 3.78
CA HIS A 202 -4.80 -31.02 4.31
C HIS A 202 -5.87 -30.10 3.70
N PHE A 203 -5.45 -28.96 3.13
CA PHE A 203 -6.30 -27.92 2.57
C PHE A 203 -5.83 -27.58 1.14
N PRO A 204 -6.24 -28.35 0.12
CA PRO A 204 -5.73 -28.21 -1.25
C PRO A 204 -6.07 -26.87 -1.92
N GLN A 205 -7.01 -26.11 -1.36
CA GLN A 205 -7.32 -24.75 -1.81
C GLN A 205 -6.26 -23.69 -1.39
N VAL A 206 -5.24 -24.08 -0.64
CA VAL A 206 -4.11 -23.23 -0.27
C VAL A 206 -3.00 -23.41 -1.29
N HIS A 207 -2.62 -22.33 -1.96
CA HIS A 207 -1.60 -22.32 -3.00
C HIS A 207 -0.39 -21.52 -2.53
N LEU A 208 0.79 -22.14 -2.55
CA LEU A 208 2.07 -21.48 -2.30
C LEU A 208 2.78 -21.23 -3.64
N ILE A 209 3.13 -19.98 -3.91
CA ILE A 209 3.80 -19.57 -5.15
C ILE A 209 5.07 -18.80 -4.78
N ASN A 210 6.23 -19.20 -5.29
CA ASN A 210 7.41 -18.36 -5.19
C ASN A 210 7.23 -17.13 -6.09
N THR A 211 7.32 -15.94 -5.50
CA THR A 211 7.17 -14.65 -6.21
C THR A 211 8.41 -13.76 -6.08
N ASP A 212 9.55 -14.29 -5.65
CA ASP A 212 10.81 -13.54 -5.57
C ASP A 212 11.21 -12.90 -6.91
N PRO A 213 11.14 -13.59 -8.07
CA PRO A 213 11.51 -12.97 -9.34
C PRO A 213 10.66 -11.73 -9.68
N GLU A 214 9.34 -11.82 -9.48
CA GLU A 214 8.45 -10.70 -9.74
C GLU A 214 8.56 -9.61 -8.68
N HIS A 215 8.89 -9.97 -7.44
CA HIS A 215 9.16 -9.02 -6.37
C HIS A 215 10.42 -8.20 -6.64
N GLN A 216 11.51 -8.84 -7.07
CA GLN A 216 12.76 -8.16 -7.42
C GLN A 216 12.54 -7.22 -8.61
N GLN A 217 11.70 -7.63 -9.57
CA GLN A 217 11.44 -6.84 -10.76
C GLN A 217 10.52 -5.63 -10.50
N ASP A 218 9.40 -5.85 -9.82
CA ASP A 218 8.26 -4.91 -9.75
C ASP A 218 7.72 -4.73 -8.33
N GLN A 219 8.51 -5.11 -7.32
CA GLN A 219 8.15 -5.03 -5.89
C GLN A 219 6.89 -5.85 -5.58
N GLN A 220 6.19 -5.50 -4.49
CA GLN A 220 4.95 -6.15 -4.09
C GLN A 220 3.89 -6.19 -5.22
N ARG A 221 3.86 -5.19 -6.11
CA ARG A 221 2.93 -5.15 -7.26
C ARG A 221 3.24 -6.24 -8.29
N GLY A 222 4.52 -6.57 -8.48
CA GLY A 222 4.94 -7.71 -9.28
C GLY A 222 4.40 -9.02 -8.72
N SER A 223 4.60 -9.25 -7.42
CA SER A 223 4.07 -10.44 -6.73
C SER A 223 2.55 -10.56 -6.86
N TYR A 224 1.79 -9.48 -6.64
CA TYR A 224 0.33 -9.52 -6.83
C TYR A 224 -0.10 -9.77 -8.27
N THR A 225 0.62 -9.21 -9.25
CA THR A 225 0.36 -9.47 -10.67
C THR A 225 0.56 -10.94 -11.00
N ARG A 226 1.62 -11.55 -10.48
CA ARG A 226 1.89 -12.99 -10.63
C ARG A 226 0.80 -13.85 -10.00
N LEU A 227 0.40 -13.52 -8.76
CA LEU A 227 -0.64 -14.28 -8.06
C LEU A 227 -2.00 -14.17 -8.76
N TYR A 228 -2.35 -12.98 -9.26
CA TYR A 228 -3.58 -12.78 -10.03
C TYR A 228 -3.54 -13.55 -11.36
N GLU A 229 -2.39 -13.58 -12.03
CA GLU A 229 -2.17 -14.40 -13.22
C GLU A 229 -2.36 -15.90 -12.92
N VAL A 230 -1.79 -16.41 -11.82
CA VAL A 230 -1.98 -17.80 -11.39
C VAL A 230 -3.44 -18.09 -11.08
N ALA A 231 -4.08 -17.25 -10.26
CA ALA A 231 -5.48 -17.39 -9.90
C ALA A 231 -6.39 -17.41 -11.13
N SER A 232 -6.10 -16.60 -12.16
CA SER A 232 -6.88 -16.56 -13.40
C SER A 232 -6.92 -17.87 -14.19
N ARG A 233 -6.06 -18.84 -13.87
CA ARG A 233 -5.97 -20.14 -14.55
C ARG A 233 -6.74 -21.25 -13.85
N THR A 234 -6.94 -21.13 -12.54
CA THR A 234 -7.45 -22.24 -11.71
C THR A 234 -8.68 -21.86 -10.90
N SER A 235 -8.89 -20.57 -10.63
CA SER A 235 -10.00 -20.09 -9.83
C SER A 235 -11.33 -20.32 -10.54
N THR A 236 -12.33 -20.77 -9.78
CA THR A 236 -13.76 -20.74 -10.12
C THR A 236 -14.50 -19.60 -9.41
N SER A 237 -13.80 -18.80 -8.60
CA SER A 237 -14.43 -17.79 -7.77
C SER A 237 -15.00 -16.62 -8.56
N SER A 238 -16.07 -16.02 -8.04
CA SER A 238 -16.66 -14.80 -8.62
C SER A 238 -15.89 -13.52 -8.26
N HIS A 239 -15.21 -13.49 -7.12
CA HIS A 239 -14.48 -12.33 -6.59
C HIS A 239 -13.07 -12.70 -6.13
N CYS A 240 -12.25 -11.69 -5.90
CA CYS A 240 -11.03 -11.84 -5.10
C CYS A 240 -10.76 -10.62 -4.22
N MET A 241 -9.89 -10.83 -3.23
CA MET A 241 -9.46 -9.82 -2.28
C MET A 241 -7.94 -9.89 -2.13
N VAL A 242 -7.27 -8.73 -2.18
CA VAL A 242 -5.85 -8.64 -1.86
C VAL A 242 -5.69 -8.23 -0.41
N VAL A 243 -4.97 -9.02 0.40
CA VAL A 243 -4.78 -8.77 1.84
C VAL A 243 -3.36 -9.11 2.27
N ASP A 244 -2.85 -8.36 3.24
CA ASP A 244 -1.58 -8.63 3.90
C ASP A 244 -1.79 -9.66 5.03
N VAL A 245 -0.74 -10.39 5.41
CA VAL A 245 -0.85 -11.46 6.41
C VAL A 245 -1.26 -10.95 7.79
N ASP A 246 -1.04 -9.67 8.07
CA ASP A 246 -1.42 -9.00 9.33
C ASP A 246 -2.85 -8.44 9.33
N GLU A 247 -3.69 -8.86 8.37
CA GLU A 247 -5.03 -8.36 8.17
C GLU A 247 -6.09 -9.47 8.11
N SER A 248 -7.19 -9.26 8.82
CA SER A 248 -8.30 -10.20 8.94
C SER A 248 -9.62 -9.53 8.57
N TRP A 249 -10.27 -10.01 7.51
CA TRP A 249 -11.58 -9.52 7.08
C TRP A 249 -12.70 -10.08 7.97
N VAL A 250 -13.58 -9.21 8.44
CA VAL A 250 -14.73 -9.59 9.25
C VAL A 250 -15.98 -8.83 8.80
N ALA A 251 -17.14 -9.46 8.91
CA ALA A 251 -18.44 -8.83 8.71
C ALA A 251 -19.29 -8.88 9.99
N TYR A 252 -20.18 -7.89 10.15
CA TYR A 252 -21.12 -7.81 11.26
C TYR A 252 -22.52 -8.28 10.82
N PRO A 253 -23.18 -9.17 11.59
CA PRO A 253 -22.68 -9.82 12.80
C PRO A 253 -21.59 -10.86 12.50
N PHE A 254 -20.62 -11.03 13.41
CA PHE A 254 -19.64 -12.10 13.27
C PHE A 254 -20.30 -13.45 13.65
N SER A 255 -20.15 -14.53 12.88
CA SER A 255 -19.24 -14.74 11.74
C SER A 255 -19.97 -14.81 10.38
N THR A 256 -20.59 -13.72 9.93
CA THR A 256 -21.13 -13.61 8.56
C THR A 256 -20.04 -13.98 7.55
N THR A 257 -20.28 -15.01 6.76
CA THR A 257 -19.34 -15.55 5.79
C THR A 257 -19.17 -14.61 4.60
N ILE A 258 -18.07 -14.79 3.84
CA ILE A 258 -17.85 -14.00 2.62
C ILE A 258 -18.97 -14.20 1.59
N ARG A 259 -19.57 -15.40 1.54
CA ARG A 259 -20.69 -15.70 0.64
C ARG A 259 -21.94 -14.92 0.98
N GLU A 260 -22.32 -14.94 2.26
CA GLU A 260 -23.47 -14.16 2.76
C GLU A 260 -23.23 -12.67 2.54
N PHE A 261 -22.03 -12.17 2.85
CA PHE A 261 -21.66 -10.78 2.63
C PHE A 261 -21.77 -10.37 1.15
N LEU A 262 -21.20 -11.14 0.22
CA LEU A 262 -21.26 -10.84 -1.21
C LEU A 262 -22.68 -10.91 -1.76
N SER A 263 -23.52 -11.82 -1.24
CA SER A 263 -24.93 -11.91 -1.63
C SER A 263 -25.70 -10.62 -1.29
N ALA A 264 -25.38 -9.98 -0.16
CA ALA A 264 -25.96 -8.71 0.25
C ALA A 264 -25.45 -7.51 -0.58
N HIS A 265 -24.36 -7.68 -1.33
CA HIS A 265 -23.71 -6.64 -2.14
C HIS A 265 -23.65 -6.98 -3.64
N SER A 266 -24.62 -7.74 -4.13
CA SER A 266 -24.64 -8.30 -5.50
C SER A 266 -24.50 -7.31 -6.66
N LYS A 267 -24.71 -6.00 -6.43
CA LYS A 267 -24.60 -4.96 -7.45
C LYS A 267 -23.20 -4.36 -7.59
N ALA A 268 -22.36 -4.50 -6.56
CA ALA A 268 -21.06 -3.83 -6.53
C ALA A 268 -20.01 -4.59 -7.32
N ASP A 269 -19.18 -3.85 -8.08
CA ASP A 269 -17.99 -4.41 -8.72
C ASP A 269 -16.80 -4.44 -7.77
N VAL A 270 -16.74 -3.46 -6.84
CA VAL A 270 -15.69 -3.30 -5.84
C VAL A 270 -16.33 -2.88 -4.53
N ILE A 271 -16.00 -3.60 -3.46
CA ILE A 271 -16.53 -3.34 -2.11
C ILE A 271 -15.36 -3.05 -1.18
N SER A 272 -15.35 -1.87 -0.58
CA SER A 272 -14.30 -1.39 0.32
C SER A 272 -14.70 -1.50 1.79
N SER A 273 -13.89 -2.19 2.58
CA SER A 273 -13.99 -2.27 4.04
C SER A 273 -13.05 -1.28 4.70
N ASN A 274 -13.52 -0.53 5.70
CA ASN A 274 -12.65 0.32 6.51
C ASN A 274 -11.69 -0.52 7.36
N TRP A 275 -10.49 0.02 7.62
CA TRP A 275 -9.56 -0.57 8.57
C TRP A 275 -9.87 -0.21 10.01
N LEU A 276 -9.86 -1.22 10.87
CA LEU A 276 -9.72 -1.09 12.32
C LEU A 276 -8.26 -1.39 12.68
N HIS A 277 -7.47 -0.36 12.96
CA HIS A 277 -6.07 -0.55 13.34
C HIS A 277 -6.00 -0.99 14.80
N CYS A 278 -5.27 -2.07 15.05
CA CYS A 278 -4.97 -2.59 16.37
C CYS A 278 -3.52 -2.27 16.74
N HIS A 279 -3.34 -1.71 17.93
CA HIS A 279 -2.04 -1.30 18.46
C HIS A 279 -1.82 -1.87 19.86
N GLY A 280 -0.66 -2.47 20.12
CA GLY A 280 -0.19 -2.83 21.45
C GLY A 280 -0.87 -4.02 22.11
N ALA A 281 -0.91 -5.17 21.41
CA ALA A 281 -1.37 -6.45 21.94
C ALA A 281 -0.30 -7.16 22.80
N ASN A 282 -0.67 -8.28 23.45
CA ASN A 282 0.35 -9.18 23.99
C ASN A 282 1.03 -9.96 22.86
N LEU A 283 2.18 -10.54 23.19
CA LEU A 283 3.01 -11.29 22.25
C LEU A 283 2.24 -12.49 21.68
N PHE A 284 2.06 -12.50 20.36
CA PHE A 284 1.34 -13.55 19.61
C PHE A 284 -0.14 -13.73 20.02
N ASP A 285 -0.79 -12.69 20.53
CA ASP A 285 -2.25 -12.72 20.71
C ASP A 285 -2.95 -13.06 19.39
N ASN A 286 -4.12 -13.71 19.51
CA ASN A 286 -4.99 -14.01 18.39
C ASN A 286 -5.34 -12.72 17.62
N CYS A 287 -5.34 -12.79 16.29
CA CYS A 287 -5.61 -11.61 15.46
C CYS A 287 -6.95 -10.92 15.70
N LEU A 288 -7.95 -11.63 16.23
CA LEU A 288 -9.28 -11.11 16.53
C LEU A 288 -9.48 -10.77 18.01
N ASP A 289 -8.50 -11.00 18.89
CA ASP A 289 -8.61 -10.56 20.29
C ASP A 289 -8.37 -9.06 20.38
N LEU A 290 -9.45 -8.32 20.61
CA LEU A 290 -9.44 -6.87 20.69
C LEU A 290 -9.53 -6.37 22.15
N SER A 291 -9.49 -7.27 23.14
CA SER A 291 -9.69 -6.94 24.56
C SER A 291 -8.58 -6.04 25.12
N ASN A 292 -7.33 -6.31 24.71
CA ASN A 292 -6.11 -5.67 25.22
C ASN A 292 -5.40 -4.80 24.17
N THR A 293 -6.07 -4.43 23.07
CA THR A 293 -5.47 -3.58 22.03
C THR A 293 -6.07 -2.18 22.01
N HIS A 294 -5.25 -1.20 21.65
CA HIS A 294 -5.69 0.15 21.33
C HIS A 294 -6.21 0.19 19.90
N LEU A 295 -7.46 0.61 19.74
CA LEU A 295 -8.19 0.55 18.49
C LEU A 295 -8.30 1.93 17.84
N ARG A 296 -8.13 1.95 16.51
CA ARG A 296 -8.36 3.15 15.71
C ARG A 296 -9.10 2.78 14.41
N LEU A 297 -10.40 3.07 14.37
CA LEU A 297 -11.18 3.02 13.15
C LEU A 297 -10.74 4.15 12.20
N THR A 298 -10.36 3.79 10.98
CA THR A 298 -9.81 4.72 9.98
C THR A 298 -10.71 4.89 8.76
N ASP A 299 -10.39 5.91 7.96
CA ASP A 299 -10.97 6.14 6.64
C ASP A 299 -10.31 5.31 5.53
N GLN A 300 -9.32 4.47 5.87
CA GLN A 300 -8.54 3.70 4.91
C GLN A 300 -9.27 2.41 4.54
N PHE A 301 -9.17 2.04 3.27
CA PHE A 301 -9.85 0.89 2.71
C PHE A 301 -8.90 -0.26 2.36
N LYS A 302 -9.43 -1.47 2.54
CA LYS A 302 -9.10 -2.64 1.76
C LYS A 302 -10.33 -3.04 0.95
N SER A 303 -10.14 -3.53 -0.27
CA SER A 303 -11.26 -3.91 -1.14
C SER A 303 -11.17 -5.33 -1.64
N LEU A 304 -12.33 -5.95 -1.74
CA LEU A 304 -12.58 -7.07 -2.62
C LEU A 304 -13.20 -6.55 -3.92
N PHE A 305 -13.05 -7.32 -4.99
CA PHE A 305 -13.54 -6.94 -6.29
C PHE A 305 -13.91 -8.15 -7.14
N ARG A 306 -14.87 -7.95 -8.04
CA ARG A 306 -15.38 -8.98 -8.94
C ARG A 306 -14.31 -9.36 -9.96
N TYR A 307 -14.09 -10.65 -10.17
CA TYR A 307 -13.30 -11.12 -11.29
C TYR A 307 -13.98 -10.73 -12.62
N GLY A 308 -13.17 -10.28 -13.58
CA GLY A 308 -13.67 -9.83 -14.88
C GLY A 308 -13.77 -8.31 -15.03
N ILE A 309 -13.62 -7.53 -13.95
CA ILE A 309 -13.36 -6.09 -14.11
C ILE A 309 -11.98 -5.87 -14.75
N ALA A 310 -11.83 -4.74 -15.46
CA ALA A 310 -10.63 -4.44 -16.24
C ALA A 310 -9.45 -3.95 -15.39
N VAL A 311 -8.95 -4.83 -14.51
CA VAL A 311 -7.77 -4.57 -13.68
C VAL A 311 -6.55 -4.31 -14.55
N THR A 312 -5.91 -3.17 -14.32
CA THR A 312 -4.66 -2.77 -15.00
C THR A 312 -3.46 -2.85 -14.08
N ASP A 313 -3.64 -2.63 -12.78
CA ASP A 313 -2.58 -2.76 -11.80
C ASP A 313 -3.17 -3.18 -10.46
N LEU A 314 -2.41 -3.97 -9.70
CA LEU A 314 -2.81 -4.44 -8.38
C LEU A 314 -1.87 -3.87 -7.32
N GLY A 315 -2.46 -3.39 -6.24
CA GLY A 315 -1.73 -3.03 -5.03
C GLY A 315 -2.53 -3.48 -3.82
N ALA A 316 -1.91 -3.42 -2.64
CA ALA A 316 -2.44 -3.95 -1.40
C ALA A 316 -3.71 -3.25 -0.86
N HIS A 317 -4.46 -2.45 -1.61
CA HIS A 317 -5.62 -1.74 -1.06
C HIS A 317 -6.83 -1.82 -1.96
N VAL A 318 -6.66 -1.33 -3.19
CA VAL A 318 -7.68 -1.23 -4.22
C VAL A 318 -7.01 -1.44 -5.58
N PRO A 319 -7.68 -2.10 -6.53
CA PRO A 319 -7.16 -2.24 -7.88
C PRO A 319 -7.15 -0.90 -8.61
N TRP A 320 -6.32 -0.81 -9.65
CA TRP A 320 -6.47 0.18 -10.71
C TRP A 320 -7.18 -0.48 -11.86
N VAL A 321 -8.15 0.20 -12.46
CA VAL A 321 -8.95 -0.36 -13.56
C VAL A 321 -8.92 0.54 -14.80
N LEU A 322 -9.41 0.07 -15.93
CA LEU A 322 -9.72 0.93 -17.08
C LEU A 322 -10.84 1.92 -16.71
N GLY A 323 -10.83 3.10 -17.34
CA GLY A 323 -11.85 4.13 -17.15
C GLY A 323 -13.24 3.69 -17.61
N GLU A 324 -13.25 2.81 -18.63
CA GLU A 324 -14.44 2.20 -19.23
C GLU A 324 -14.32 0.66 -19.25
N PRO A 325 -15.42 -0.09 -19.07
CA PRO A 325 -16.74 0.43 -18.69
C PRO A 325 -16.73 0.99 -17.26
N GLU A 326 -17.72 1.81 -16.95
CA GLU A 326 -17.94 2.26 -15.58
C GLU A 326 -18.12 1.07 -14.63
N ILE A 327 -17.46 1.14 -13.47
CA ILE A 327 -17.58 0.14 -12.40
C ILE A 327 -18.21 0.77 -11.15
N LEU A 328 -19.03 -0.02 -10.46
CA LEU A 328 -19.66 0.39 -9.21
C LEU A 328 -18.74 0.08 -8.02
N HIS A 329 -18.09 1.13 -7.50
CA HIS A 329 -17.27 1.06 -6.29
C HIS A 329 -18.05 1.56 -5.08
N MET A 330 -18.24 0.71 -4.07
CA MET A 330 -19.01 1.01 -2.85
C MET A 330 -18.18 0.75 -1.58
N SER A 331 -18.50 1.45 -0.50
CA SER A 331 -18.12 1.03 0.86
C SER A 331 -18.94 -0.19 1.27
N SER A 332 -18.49 -0.88 2.32
CA SER A 332 -19.14 -2.07 2.84
C SER A 332 -20.51 -1.83 3.50
N ASP A 333 -20.91 -0.58 3.73
CA ASP A 333 -22.26 -0.20 4.14
C ASP A 333 -23.13 0.33 2.97
N GLY A 334 -22.66 0.18 1.73
CA GLY A 334 -23.43 0.48 0.53
C GLY A 334 -23.37 1.93 0.03
N ILE A 335 -22.43 2.74 0.52
CA ILE A 335 -22.25 4.12 0.02
C ILE A 335 -21.31 4.13 -1.19
N ASN A 336 -21.70 4.83 -2.26
CA ASN A 336 -20.85 4.97 -3.45
C ASN A 336 -19.54 5.70 -3.12
N VAL A 337 -18.42 5.11 -3.56
CA VAL A 337 -17.08 5.69 -3.44
C VAL A 337 -16.68 6.26 -4.80
N ASN A 338 -16.93 7.56 -4.97
CA ASN A 338 -16.65 8.24 -6.23
C ASN A 338 -15.15 8.22 -6.54
N SER A 339 -14.78 7.66 -7.68
CA SER A 339 -13.44 7.73 -8.24
C SER A 339 -13.49 8.36 -9.62
N THR A 340 -12.53 9.23 -9.92
CA THR A 340 -12.49 9.95 -11.20
C THR A 340 -11.59 9.18 -12.16
N ALA A 341 -12.09 8.92 -13.36
CA ALA A 341 -11.26 8.41 -14.43
C ALA A 341 -10.25 9.50 -14.84
N VAL A 342 -8.98 9.14 -14.86
CA VAL A 342 -7.87 9.98 -15.31
C VAL A 342 -7.10 9.14 -16.32
N ASN A 343 -7.03 9.62 -17.56
CA ASN A 343 -6.22 9.05 -18.63
C ASN A 343 -6.65 7.63 -19.04
N GLY A 344 -7.96 7.41 -19.20
CA GLY A 344 -8.50 6.10 -19.56
C GLY A 344 -8.28 5.02 -18.50
N LEU A 345 -7.80 5.40 -17.31
CA LEU A 345 -7.65 4.57 -16.13
C LEU A 345 -8.49 5.17 -15.00
N ARG A 346 -8.97 4.33 -14.11
CA ARG A 346 -9.64 4.73 -12.88
C ARG A 346 -8.84 4.18 -11.72
N ARG A 347 -8.12 5.08 -11.04
CA ARG A 347 -7.46 4.74 -9.78
C ARG A 347 -8.50 4.84 -8.68
N LEU A 348 -8.96 3.70 -8.20
CA LEU A 348 -9.95 3.65 -7.14
C LEU A 348 -9.41 4.32 -5.86
N ARG A 349 -10.33 4.91 -5.09
CA ARG A 349 -9.97 5.61 -3.87
C ARG A 349 -9.59 4.59 -2.80
N LYS A 350 -8.44 4.80 -2.16
CA LYS A 350 -7.97 3.98 -1.02
C LYS A 350 -8.53 4.45 0.33
N ARG A 351 -9.34 5.51 0.32
CA ARG A 351 -9.94 6.13 1.50
C ARG A 351 -11.30 6.70 1.17
N GLY A 352 -12.17 6.81 2.17
CA GLY A 352 -13.49 7.37 1.99
C GLY A 352 -14.23 7.57 3.31
N VAL A 353 -15.56 7.54 3.23
CA VAL A 353 -16.42 7.66 4.40
C VAL A 353 -16.22 6.43 5.29
N LYS A 354 -16.24 6.63 6.61
CA LYS A 354 -16.25 5.53 7.57
C LYS A 354 -17.62 4.87 7.54
N ALA A 355 -17.65 3.56 7.32
CA ALA A 355 -18.88 2.80 7.37
C ALA A 355 -19.53 2.88 8.76
N SER A 356 -20.86 2.88 8.80
CA SER A 356 -21.63 2.84 10.05
C SER A 356 -21.35 1.56 10.83
N ILE A 357 -20.92 1.69 12.10
CA ILE A 357 -20.58 0.57 12.99
C ILE A 357 -21.79 -0.25 13.44
N ASN A 358 -23.02 0.22 13.17
CA ASN A 358 -24.27 -0.42 13.59
C ASN A 358 -25.01 -1.08 12.42
N THR A 359 -24.52 -0.91 11.18
CA THR A 359 -25.19 -1.45 9.99
C THR A 359 -24.81 -2.92 9.82
N THR A 360 -25.82 -3.79 9.73
CA THR A 360 -25.65 -5.22 9.42
C THR A 360 -25.15 -5.42 8.00
N ASN A 361 -24.43 -6.52 7.78
CA ASN A 361 -23.72 -6.82 6.54
C ASN A 361 -22.64 -5.80 6.20
N THR A 362 -22.21 -4.95 7.13
CA THR A 362 -21.00 -4.14 6.95
C THR A 362 -19.76 -4.97 7.29
N SER A 363 -18.66 -4.73 6.58
CA SER A 363 -17.38 -5.38 6.82
C SER A 363 -16.26 -4.40 7.15
N TRP A 364 -15.29 -4.91 7.91
CA TRP A 364 -14.06 -4.24 8.30
C TRP A 364 -12.88 -5.17 8.07
N VAL A 365 -11.69 -4.59 7.95
CA VAL A 365 -10.44 -5.35 8.02
C VAL A 365 -9.74 -4.96 9.32
N ILE A 366 -9.60 -5.94 10.21
CA ILE A 366 -8.82 -5.83 11.43
C ILE A 366 -7.35 -5.88 11.02
N HIS A 367 -6.65 -4.76 11.21
CA HIS A 367 -5.24 -4.63 10.83
C HIS A 367 -4.37 -4.61 12.08
N ARG A 368 -3.52 -5.62 12.26
CA ARG A 368 -2.53 -5.69 13.35
C ARG A 368 -1.34 -4.76 13.10
N HIS A 369 -1.63 -3.46 12.95
CA HIS A 369 -0.70 -2.42 12.52
C HIS A 369 0.56 -2.33 13.40
N THR A 370 0.38 -2.42 14.72
CA THR A 370 1.47 -2.45 15.69
C THR A 370 1.14 -3.53 16.71
N ARG A 371 1.75 -4.71 16.57
CA ARG A 371 1.54 -5.87 17.47
C ARG A 371 2.16 -5.60 18.85
N SER A 372 2.65 -6.60 19.57
CA SER A 372 3.39 -6.35 20.81
C SER A 372 4.68 -5.56 20.55
N GLU A 373 5.23 -4.99 21.62
CA GLU A 373 6.52 -4.30 21.59
C GLU A 373 7.64 -5.19 21.03
N LEU A 374 7.66 -6.47 21.41
CA LEU A 374 8.68 -7.43 20.99
C LEU A 374 8.56 -7.74 19.50
N GLU A 375 7.36 -7.97 18.99
CA GLU A 375 7.11 -8.18 17.56
C GLU A 375 7.47 -6.95 16.74
N TYR A 376 7.13 -5.75 17.25
CA TYR A 376 7.49 -4.48 16.63
C TYR A 376 9.01 -4.30 16.57
N ALA A 377 9.71 -4.47 17.69
CA ALA A 377 11.16 -4.29 17.80
C ALA A 377 11.93 -5.33 16.96
N SER A 378 11.50 -6.59 16.97
CA SER A 378 12.09 -7.62 16.11
C SER A 378 11.99 -7.21 14.64
N LYS A 379 10.82 -6.78 14.17
CA LYS A 379 10.61 -6.33 12.77
C LYS A 379 11.46 -5.10 12.38
N LEU A 380 11.87 -4.26 13.34
CA LEU A 380 12.75 -3.12 13.08
C LEU A 380 14.20 -3.52 12.81
N LEU A 381 14.65 -4.67 13.32
CA LEU A 381 16.02 -5.15 13.15
C LEU A 381 16.25 -5.90 11.83
N HIS A 382 15.21 -6.04 11.01
CA HIS A 382 15.32 -6.54 9.66
C HIS A 382 15.38 -5.36 8.68
N PRO A 383 16.34 -5.36 7.74
CA PRO A 383 16.44 -4.31 6.74
C PRO A 383 15.17 -4.23 5.89
N ASP A 384 14.93 -3.06 5.29
CA ASP A 384 13.94 -2.96 4.23
C ASP A 384 14.42 -3.78 3.03
N VAL A 385 13.53 -4.55 2.41
CA VAL A 385 13.85 -5.36 1.23
C VAL A 385 14.43 -4.52 0.08
N ASN A 386 14.09 -3.23 0.06
CA ASN A 386 14.58 -2.26 -0.93
C ASN A 386 15.83 -1.49 -0.51
N LYS A 387 16.28 -1.65 0.73
CA LYS A 387 17.42 -0.95 1.33
C LYS A 387 18.19 -1.88 2.25
N GLN A 388 18.73 -2.97 1.69
CA GLN A 388 19.44 -4.01 2.45
C GLN A 388 20.65 -3.46 3.22
N GLU A 389 21.25 -2.36 2.74
CA GLU A 389 22.36 -1.65 3.39
C GLU A 389 21.99 -0.99 4.73
N ILE A 390 20.69 -0.74 4.98
CA ILE A 390 20.22 -0.15 6.23
C ILE A 390 19.73 -1.29 7.14
N PRO A 391 20.44 -1.62 8.23
CA PRO A 391 20.10 -2.76 9.09
C PRO A 391 18.79 -2.56 9.88
N PHE A 392 18.26 -1.33 9.85
CA PHE A 392 17.03 -0.95 10.51
C PHE A 392 15.93 -0.61 9.50
N LYS A 393 14.69 -0.98 9.81
CA LYS A 393 13.54 -0.59 9.01
C LYS A 393 13.24 0.91 9.13
N PRO A 394 13.45 1.74 8.09
CA PRO A 394 13.46 3.19 8.27
C PRO A 394 12.07 3.84 8.24
N ASN A 395 11.05 3.14 7.74
CA ASN A 395 9.69 3.64 7.50
C ASN A 395 8.75 3.43 8.71
N ARG A 396 9.25 3.72 9.92
CA ARG A 396 8.50 3.64 11.19
C ARG A 396 8.77 4.87 12.07
N MET A 397 7.82 5.18 12.95
CA MET A 397 7.81 6.40 13.78
C MET A 397 7.94 6.14 15.29
N GLY A 398 8.10 4.88 15.70
CA GLY A 398 8.10 4.49 17.10
C GLY A 398 6.95 3.54 17.45
N TYR A 399 7.09 2.86 18.58
CA TYR A 399 6.03 2.14 19.27
C TYR A 399 5.20 3.14 20.08
N LEU A 400 4.30 3.83 19.37
CA LEU A 400 3.43 4.86 19.93
C LEU A 400 1.98 4.41 19.81
N LEU A 401 1.33 4.19 20.95
CA LEU A 401 -0.07 3.76 21.00
C LEU A 401 -0.99 4.97 20.78
N PRO A 402 -1.90 4.92 19.80
CA PRO A 402 -2.81 6.02 19.55
C PRO A 402 -3.85 6.14 20.66
N LYS A 403 -4.43 7.34 20.79
CA LYS A 403 -5.65 7.52 21.57
C LYS A 403 -6.79 6.76 20.90
N GLU A 404 -7.45 5.91 21.67
CA GLU A 404 -8.63 5.17 21.22
C GLU A 404 -9.88 6.05 21.28
N SER A 405 -10.77 5.91 20.29
CA SER A 405 -12.10 6.53 20.29
C SER A 405 -13.16 5.58 20.84
N LEU A 406 -14.22 6.15 21.44
CA LEU A 406 -15.39 5.40 21.89
C LEU A 406 -16.01 4.58 20.74
N GLU A 407 -16.09 5.18 19.54
CA GLU A 407 -16.56 4.52 18.32
C GLU A 407 -15.74 3.27 17.98
N SER A 408 -14.40 3.34 18.06
CA SER A 408 -13.52 2.20 17.75
C SER A 408 -13.74 1.05 18.74
N ARG A 409 -13.91 1.39 20.02
CA ARG A 409 -14.19 0.40 21.06
C ARG A 409 -15.59 -0.21 20.93
N GLN A 410 -16.59 0.61 20.58
CA GLN A 410 -17.96 0.14 20.35
C GLN A 410 -18.03 -0.81 19.15
N LEU A 411 -17.29 -0.55 18.07
CA LEU A 411 -17.19 -1.47 16.94
C LEU A 411 -16.68 -2.85 17.37
N ALA A 412 -15.63 -2.92 18.19
CA ALA A 412 -15.12 -4.19 18.71
C ALA A 412 -16.17 -4.93 19.55
N SER A 413 -16.95 -4.20 20.36
CA SER A 413 -18.06 -4.78 21.13
C SER A 413 -19.20 -5.27 20.22
N ASN A 414 -19.50 -4.57 19.12
CA ASN A 414 -20.51 -5.01 18.16
C ASN A 414 -20.06 -6.30 17.44
N LEU A 415 -18.78 -6.39 17.05
CA LEU A 415 -18.23 -7.55 16.36
C LEU A 415 -18.14 -8.79 17.26
N PHE A 416 -17.70 -8.63 18.50
CA PHE A 416 -17.24 -9.75 19.34
C PHE A 416 -17.87 -9.77 20.74
N GLY A 417 -18.90 -8.96 20.98
CA GLY A 417 -19.56 -8.84 22.27
C GLY A 417 -18.73 -8.09 23.32
N PRO A 418 -19.22 -8.03 24.58
CA PRO A 418 -18.61 -7.22 25.64
C PRO A 418 -17.16 -7.60 25.98
N SER A 419 -16.79 -8.88 25.83
CA SER A 419 -15.43 -9.36 26.04
C SER A 419 -14.46 -8.87 24.97
N ARG A 420 -14.97 -8.51 23.77
CA ARG A 420 -14.18 -8.09 22.60
C ARG A 420 -13.20 -9.17 22.15
N GLN A 421 -13.55 -10.42 22.41
CA GLN A 421 -12.78 -11.60 22.05
C GLN A 421 -13.56 -12.42 21.01
N PRO A 422 -12.87 -13.10 20.09
CA PRO A 422 -13.55 -13.95 19.14
C PRO A 422 -14.34 -15.05 19.89
N PRO A 423 -15.48 -15.51 19.34
CA PRO A 423 -16.25 -16.59 19.92
C PRO A 423 -15.41 -17.84 20.18
N GLN A 424 -15.77 -18.61 21.21
CA GLN A 424 -15.04 -19.83 21.57
C GLN A 424 -14.92 -20.81 20.39
N ALA A 425 -15.98 -20.98 19.60
CA ALA A 425 -15.98 -21.82 18.41
C ALA A 425 -14.90 -21.44 17.37
N TYR A 426 -14.59 -20.15 17.22
CA TYR A 426 -13.50 -19.70 16.36
C TYR A 426 -12.14 -20.14 16.92
N ARG A 427 -11.92 -19.93 18.22
CA ARG A 427 -10.67 -20.32 18.90
C ARG A 427 -10.43 -21.83 18.85
N ASP A 428 -11.47 -22.62 19.12
CA ASP A 428 -11.42 -24.08 19.07
C ASP A 428 -11.10 -24.56 17.65
N SER A 429 -11.70 -23.92 16.63
CA SER A 429 -11.43 -24.28 15.23
C SER A 429 -9.99 -23.96 14.81
N LEU A 430 -9.37 -22.90 15.34
CA LEU A 430 -7.96 -22.57 15.08
C LEU A 430 -7.05 -23.62 15.71
N GLN A 431 -7.32 -24.01 16.96
CA GLN A 431 -6.56 -25.05 17.65
C GLN A 431 -6.65 -26.38 16.89
N ALA A 432 -7.87 -26.81 16.53
CA ALA A 432 -8.09 -28.02 15.75
C ALA A 432 -7.42 -27.96 14.36
N PHE A 433 -7.37 -26.77 13.73
CA PHE A 433 -6.67 -26.56 12.47
C PHE A 433 -5.16 -26.77 12.61
N ILE A 434 -4.54 -26.19 13.65
CA ILE A 434 -3.11 -26.33 13.94
C ILE A 434 -2.75 -27.79 14.23
N GLU A 435 -3.56 -28.47 15.04
CA GLU A 435 -3.39 -29.89 15.39
C GLU A 435 -3.52 -30.78 14.16
N ARG A 436 -4.57 -30.59 13.36
CA ARG A 436 -4.81 -31.36 12.13
C ARG A 436 -3.64 -31.28 11.15
N CYS A 437 -3.01 -30.11 11.03
CA CYS A 437 -1.89 -29.91 10.12
C CYS A 437 -0.53 -30.32 10.72
N GLY A 438 -0.46 -30.67 12.01
CA GLY A 438 0.80 -31.03 12.68
C GLY A 438 1.84 -29.90 12.72
N ILE A 439 1.41 -28.63 12.69
CA ILE A 439 2.31 -27.48 12.52
C ILE A 439 2.71 -26.80 13.84
N HIS A 440 2.36 -27.37 14.99
CA HIS A 440 2.60 -26.76 16.30
C HIS A 440 4.08 -26.43 16.53
N ASP A 441 4.98 -27.38 16.26
CA ASP A 441 6.42 -27.17 16.48
C ASP A 441 7.04 -26.22 15.47
N LEU A 442 6.54 -26.18 14.22
CA LEU A 442 6.98 -25.20 13.22
C LEU A 442 6.60 -23.77 13.64
N ILE A 443 5.37 -23.58 14.13
CA ILE A 443 4.92 -22.28 14.65
C ILE A 443 5.76 -21.89 15.88
N ARG A 444 5.99 -22.83 16.81
CA ARG A 444 6.81 -22.58 18.01
C ARG A 444 8.23 -22.16 17.63
N ALA A 445 8.85 -22.86 16.68
CA ALA A 445 10.18 -22.53 16.18
C ALA A 445 10.23 -21.14 15.52
N ALA A 446 9.25 -20.82 14.67
CA ALA A 446 9.15 -19.51 14.06
C ALA A 446 8.98 -18.38 15.10
N ARG A 447 8.20 -18.63 16.15
CA ARG A 447 7.95 -17.68 17.25
C ARG A 447 9.17 -17.47 18.15
N ALA A 448 10.04 -18.46 18.30
CA ALA A 448 11.22 -18.38 19.17
C ALA A 448 12.22 -17.28 18.75
N GLU A 449 12.22 -16.88 17.49
CA GLU A 449 13.06 -15.78 16.96
C GLU A 449 12.56 -14.38 17.40
N ILE A 450 11.36 -14.29 17.96
CA ILE A 450 10.75 -13.03 18.42
C ILE A 450 10.62 -13.09 19.93
N GLY A 451 11.70 -12.68 20.59
CA GLY A 451 11.78 -12.58 22.05
C GLY A 451 12.80 -11.54 22.47
N GLU A 452 12.81 -11.21 23.75
CA GLU A 452 13.74 -10.23 24.32
C GLU A 452 15.20 -10.65 24.14
N ASP A 453 15.53 -11.92 24.39
CA ASP A 453 16.89 -12.44 24.24
C ASP A 453 17.40 -12.42 22.79
N PRO A 454 16.66 -12.93 21.76
CA PRO A 454 17.04 -12.76 20.36
C PRO A 454 17.28 -11.30 19.95
N ILE A 455 16.39 -10.38 20.36
CA ILE A 455 16.50 -8.94 20.06
C ILE A 455 17.76 -8.36 20.71
N ASN A 456 17.97 -8.63 22.00
CA ASN A 456 19.14 -8.17 22.73
C ASN A 456 20.44 -8.71 22.12
N LYS A 457 20.47 -10.00 21.78
CA LYS A 457 21.61 -10.64 21.11
C LYS A 457 21.93 -9.93 19.81
N ARG A 458 20.93 -9.71 18.95
CA ARG A 458 21.11 -9.06 17.64
C ARG A 458 21.63 -7.63 17.76
N ILE A 459 21.11 -6.84 18.70
CA ILE A 459 21.62 -5.48 18.96
C ILE A 459 23.06 -5.50 19.48
N LYS A 460 23.39 -6.45 20.37
CA LYS A 460 24.74 -6.61 20.92
C LYS A 460 25.77 -7.04 19.87
N THR A 461 25.37 -7.89 18.92
CA THR A 461 26.27 -8.42 17.88
C THR A 461 26.33 -7.55 16.61
N MET A 462 25.47 -6.54 16.47
CA MET A 462 25.50 -5.63 15.32
C MET A 462 26.83 -4.86 15.23
N HIS A 463 27.31 -4.56 14.02
CA HIS A 463 28.57 -3.84 13.84
C HIS A 463 28.50 -2.43 14.48
N PRO A 464 29.56 -1.93 15.14
CA PRO A 464 29.57 -0.59 15.72
C PRO A 464 29.21 0.52 14.72
N ASP A 465 29.69 0.41 13.48
CA ASP A 465 29.41 1.41 12.43
C ASP A 465 27.94 1.40 11.99
N ASP A 466 27.30 0.23 11.96
CA ASP A 466 25.87 0.12 11.67
C ASP A 466 25.04 0.87 12.72
N ILE A 467 25.43 0.76 13.99
CA ILE A 467 24.79 1.46 15.10
C ILE A 467 25.03 2.98 14.98
N SER A 468 26.28 3.42 14.77
CA SER A 468 26.64 4.84 14.78
C SER A 468 26.09 5.58 13.55
N ASN A 469 26.25 5.01 12.35
CA ASN A 469 25.83 5.62 11.09
C ASN A 469 24.30 5.73 10.95
N ASN A 470 23.56 4.84 11.60
CA ASN A 470 22.10 4.80 11.52
C ASN A 470 21.39 5.40 12.75
N ARG A 471 22.11 6.20 13.56
CA ARG A 471 21.59 6.80 14.80
C ARG A 471 20.25 7.49 14.65
N SER A 472 20.09 8.31 13.61
CA SER A 472 18.83 9.03 13.35
C SER A 472 17.66 8.08 13.06
N ILE A 473 17.93 6.95 12.40
CA ILE A 473 16.92 5.96 12.02
C ILE A 473 16.45 5.20 13.25
N TRP A 474 17.36 4.61 14.01
CA TRP A 474 16.95 3.81 15.17
C TRP A 474 16.40 4.67 16.31
N THR A 475 16.91 5.90 16.51
CA THR A 475 16.34 6.84 17.50
C THR A 475 14.86 7.12 17.21
N ARG A 476 14.52 7.31 15.94
CA ARG A 476 13.13 7.54 15.51
C ARG A 476 12.29 6.27 15.61
N THR A 477 12.80 5.15 15.13
CA THR A 477 12.00 3.93 14.91
C THR A 477 11.81 3.12 16.19
N PHE A 478 12.80 3.08 17.10
CA PHE A 478 12.71 2.41 18.41
C PHE A 478 12.11 3.29 19.52
N ARG A 479 11.72 4.54 19.21
CA ARG A 479 11.04 5.42 20.17
C ARG A 479 9.85 4.71 20.80
N GLY A 480 9.74 4.74 22.13
CA GLY A 480 8.67 4.08 22.88
C GLY A 480 8.90 2.59 23.14
N THR A 481 10.05 2.05 22.75
CA THR A 481 10.48 0.68 23.10
C THR A 481 11.58 0.70 24.17
N ARG A 482 11.67 -0.36 24.97
CA ARG A 482 12.72 -0.60 25.96
C ARG A 482 14.10 -0.75 25.33
N PHE A 483 14.17 -1.18 24.06
CA PHE A 483 15.43 -1.44 23.34
C PHE A 483 16.13 -0.18 22.85
N LEU A 484 15.46 0.98 22.85
CA LEU A 484 16.10 2.25 22.51
C LEU A 484 17.32 2.54 23.40
N LYS A 485 17.18 2.32 24.72
CA LYS A 485 18.28 2.55 25.68
C LYS A 485 19.47 1.65 25.40
N LEU A 486 19.24 0.41 24.97
CA LEU A 486 20.32 -0.52 24.63
C LEU A 486 21.11 -0.04 23.40
N LEU A 487 20.42 0.49 22.39
CA LEU A 487 21.04 1.09 21.21
C LEU A 487 21.84 2.35 21.56
N GLU A 488 21.30 3.20 22.44
CA GLU A 488 22.00 4.38 22.95
C GLU A 488 23.30 4.03 23.69
N GLN A 489 23.27 2.98 24.52
CA GLN A 489 24.45 2.45 25.21
C GLN A 489 25.49 1.92 24.22
N ARG A 490 25.08 1.09 23.26
CA ARG A 490 25.96 0.55 22.20
C ARG A 490 26.62 1.67 21.39
N SER A 491 25.85 2.69 21.01
CA SER A 491 26.34 3.86 20.26
C SER A 491 27.34 4.71 21.06
N SER A 492 27.24 4.74 22.39
CA SER A 492 28.14 5.51 23.25
C SER A 492 29.47 4.78 23.48
N THR A 493 29.44 3.44 23.60
CA THR A 493 30.65 2.60 23.75
C THR A 493 31.52 2.51 22.51
N SER A 494 31.00 2.93 21.35
CA SER A 494 31.67 2.85 20.04
C SER A 494 32.22 4.19 19.55
N ALA A 495 32.11 5.25 20.35
CA ALA A 495 32.82 6.49 20.05
C ALA A 495 34.34 6.24 20.18
N PRO A 496 35.15 6.55 19.15
CA PRO A 496 36.59 6.35 19.25
C PRO A 496 37.11 7.18 20.43
N SER A 497 37.89 6.51 21.29
CA SER A 497 38.86 7.18 22.15
C SER A 497 39.58 8.20 21.27
N LYS A 498 39.26 9.49 21.47
CA LYS A 498 40.14 10.55 20.99
C LYS A 498 41.46 10.29 21.68
N LYS A 499 42.44 9.80 20.91
CA LYS A 499 43.82 9.60 21.37
C LYS A 499 44.24 10.85 22.12
N ALA A 500 44.63 10.66 23.38
CA ALA A 500 45.35 11.62 24.18
C ALA A 500 46.75 11.86 23.60
#